data_AF-A0A1H3R3U5-F1
#
_entry.id   AF-A0A1H3R3U5-F1
#
_cell.length_a   1.000
_cell.length_b   1.000
_cell.length_c   1.000
_cell.angle_alpha   90.00
_cell.angle_beta   90.00
_cell.angle_gamma   90.00
#
_symmetry.space_group_name_H-M   'P 1'
#
loop_
_entity.id
_entity.type
_entity.pdbx_description
1 polymer ?
#
loop_
_entity_poly.entity_id
_entity_poly.type
_entity_poly.pdbx_seq_one_letter_code
_entity_poly.pdbx_strand_id
1 'polypeptide(L)'
;MIGEEDYARLLEEACGLDDVEAKLAMLRANGFSQVDCIRALSEGSTLAEAKRVVHLSETWADRRDASEQLHENLSRSTHGNPGDITLP
;
A
#
# COMPACT_ATOMS: atom_id res chain seq x y z
N MET A 1 0.06 -5.34 16.87
CA MET A 1 0.39 -6.47 15.99
C MET A 1 -0.73 -7.47 16.20
N ILE A 2 -1.45 -7.82 15.14
CA ILE A 2 -2.58 -8.76 15.21
C ILE A 2 -2.01 -10.13 15.59
N GLY A 3 -2.67 -10.84 16.51
CA GLY A 3 -2.28 -12.21 16.87
C GLY A 3 -2.50 -13.17 15.70
N GLU A 4 -1.72 -14.25 15.62
CA GLU A 4 -1.78 -15.20 14.49
C GLU A 4 -3.17 -15.84 14.32
N GLU A 5 -3.86 -16.13 15.43
CA GLU A 5 -5.23 -16.67 15.44
C GLU A 5 -6.27 -15.63 14.96
N ASP A 6 -6.11 -14.36 15.35
CA ASP A 6 -6.96 -13.28 14.87
C ASP A 6 -6.71 -12.97 13.39
N TYR A 7 -5.47 -13.13 12.92
CA TYR A 7 -5.09 -12.89 11.53
C TYR A 7 -5.84 -13.83 10.58
N ALA A 8 -5.81 -15.13 10.84
CA ALA A 8 -6.50 -16.12 9.99
C ALA A 8 -8.02 -15.91 9.99
N ARG A 9 -8.62 -15.68 11.16
CA ARG A 9 -10.06 -15.44 11.29
C ARG A 9 -10.52 -14.21 10.49
N LEU A 10 -9.78 -13.10 10.59
CA LEU A 10 -10.10 -11.87 9.89
C LEU A 10 -9.93 -12.01 8.36
N LEU A 11 -9.01 -12.86 7.90
CA LEU A 11 -8.89 -13.19 6.48
C LEU A 11 -10.06 -14.01 5.96
N GLU A 12 -10.52 -15.02 6.72
CA GLU A 12 -11.70 -15.80 6.36
C GLU A 12 -12.96 -14.91 6.29
N GLU A 13 -13.14 -14.03 7.27
CA GLU A 13 -14.24 -13.06 7.29
C GLU A 13 -14.18 -12.12 6.08
N ALA A 14 -12.99 -11.62 5.73
CA ALA A 14 -12.81 -10.79 4.55
C ALA A 14 -13.09 -11.58 3.26
N CYS A 15 -12.70 -12.85 3.20
CA CYS A 15 -12.93 -13.69 2.04
C CYS A 15 -14.43 -13.82 1.70
N GLY A 16 -15.28 -13.81 2.74
CA GLY A 16 -16.74 -13.84 2.61
C GLY A 16 -17.39 -12.56 2.05
N LEU A 17 -16.64 -11.47 1.87
CA LEU A 17 -17.12 -10.27 1.19
C LEU A 17 -16.97 -10.46 -0.34
N ASP A 18 -17.87 -9.90 -1.13
CA ASP A 18 -17.73 -9.93 -2.60
C ASP A 18 -16.95 -8.72 -3.14
N ASP A 19 -16.99 -7.60 -2.43
CA ASP A 19 -16.33 -6.35 -2.81
C ASP A 19 -14.91 -6.25 -2.22
N VAL A 20 -13.94 -5.99 -3.09
CA VAL A 20 -12.54 -5.87 -2.73
C VAL A 20 -12.29 -4.63 -1.87
N GLU A 21 -12.98 -3.51 -2.10
CA GLU A 21 -12.81 -2.33 -1.25
C GLU A 21 -13.34 -2.58 0.16
N ALA A 22 -14.51 -3.21 0.30
CA ALA A 22 -15.02 -3.64 1.59
C ALA A 22 -14.03 -4.56 2.34
N LYS A 23 -13.37 -5.50 1.63
CA LYS A 23 -12.31 -6.35 2.22
C LYS A 23 -11.16 -5.52 2.76
N LEU A 24 -10.61 -4.65 1.92
CA LEU A 24 -9.45 -3.84 2.28
C LEU A 24 -9.78 -2.89 3.44
N ALA A 25 -10.97 -2.28 3.43
CA ALA A 25 -11.44 -1.40 4.49
C ALA A 25 -11.56 -2.14 5.83
N MET A 26 -12.14 -3.35 5.82
CA MET A 26 -12.27 -4.17 7.02
C MET A 26 -10.90 -4.59 7.57
N LEU A 27 -10.01 -5.09 6.72
CA LEU A 27 -8.67 -5.50 7.12
C LEU A 27 -7.87 -4.31 7.69
N ARG A 28 -7.93 -3.15 7.03
CA ARG A 28 -7.29 -1.93 7.52
C ARG A 28 -7.86 -1.49 8.87
N ALA A 29 -9.18 -1.53 9.05
CA ALA A 29 -9.82 -1.18 10.32
C ALA A 29 -9.37 -2.09 11.48
N ASN A 30 -9.03 -3.34 11.17
CA ASN A 30 -8.49 -4.30 12.13
C ASN A 30 -6.95 -4.23 12.30
N GLY A 31 -6.29 -3.29 11.62
CA GLY A 31 -4.86 -3.03 11.80
C GLY A 31 -3.93 -3.78 10.87
N PHE A 32 -4.44 -4.38 9.78
CA PHE A 32 -3.60 -4.97 8.74
C PHE A 32 -2.78 -3.89 8.04
N SER A 33 -1.53 -4.21 7.69
CA SER A 33 -0.72 -3.36 6.84
C SER A 33 -1.07 -3.57 5.36
N GLN A 34 -0.62 -2.63 4.52
CA GLN A 34 -0.78 -2.71 3.07
C GLN A 34 -0.08 -3.96 2.50
N VAL A 35 1.03 -4.39 3.13
CA VAL A 35 1.76 -5.62 2.76
C VAL A 35 0.97 -6.86 3.15
N ASP A 36 0.30 -6.87 4.30
CA ASP A 36 -0.54 -7.99 4.73
C ASP A 36 -1.73 -8.16 3.78
N CYS A 37 -2.35 -7.05 3.35
CA CYS A 37 -3.40 -7.09 2.32
C CYS A 37 -2.91 -7.64 0.98
N ILE A 38 -1.69 -7.27 0.55
CA ILE A 38 -1.09 -7.81 -0.70
C ILE A 38 -0.86 -9.32 -0.57
N ARG A 39 -0.35 -9.78 0.57
CA ARG A 39 -0.14 -11.22 0.84
C ARG A 39 -1.47 -11.98 0.81
N ALA A 40 -2.49 -11.46 1.47
CA ALA A 40 -3.83 -12.04 1.49
C ALA A 40 -4.44 -12.20 0.09
N LEU A 41 -4.33 -11.17 -0.76
CA LEU A 41 -4.87 -11.22 -2.13
C LEU A 41 -4.04 -12.08 -3.10
N SER A 42 -2.76 -12.31 -2.79
CA SER A 42 -1.87 -13.11 -3.63
C SER A 42 -2.17 -14.62 -3.60
N GLU A 43 -2.99 -15.09 -2.66
CA GLU A 43 -3.42 -16.49 -2.64
C GLU A 43 -4.37 -16.83 -3.81
N GLY A 44 -5.05 -15.83 -4.37
CA GLY A 44 -5.96 -15.99 -5.51
C GLY A 44 -5.54 -15.28 -6.80
N SER A 45 -4.38 -14.61 -6.81
CA SER A 45 -3.92 -13.81 -7.96
C SER A 45 -2.40 -13.70 -7.99
N THR A 46 -1.83 -13.18 -9.07
CA THR A 46 -0.39 -12.91 -9.08
C THR A 46 -0.04 -11.80 -8.08
N LEU A 47 1.18 -11.85 -7.52
CA LEU A 47 1.69 -10.79 -6.63
C LEU A 47 1.58 -9.39 -7.27
N ALA A 48 1.76 -9.30 -8.59
CA ALA A 48 1.66 -8.05 -9.33
C ALA A 48 0.21 -7.52 -9.38
N GLU A 49 -0.78 -8.39 -9.55
CA GLU A 49 -2.20 -8.04 -9.53
C GLU A 49 -2.64 -7.65 -8.12
N ALA A 50 -2.28 -8.45 -7.10
CA ALA A 50 -2.55 -8.15 -5.70
C ALA A 50 -1.98 -6.77 -5.31
N LYS A 51 -0.73 -6.50 -5.67
CA LYS A 51 -0.12 -5.18 -5.45
C LYS A 51 -0.88 -4.07 -6.16
N ARG A 52 -1.24 -4.26 -7.43
CA ARG A 52 -1.96 -3.25 -8.21
C ARG A 52 -3.31 -2.92 -7.57
N VAL A 53 -4.06 -3.94 -7.14
CA VAL A 53 -5.36 -3.78 -6.47
C VAL A 53 -5.22 -2.97 -5.19
N VAL A 54 -4.30 -3.34 -4.29
CA VAL A 54 -4.12 -2.63 -3.00
C VAL A 54 -3.58 -1.21 -3.21
N HIS A 55 -2.72 -1.00 -4.21
CA HIS A 55 -2.15 0.32 -4.50
C HIS A 55 -3.16 1.30 -5.11
N LEU A 56 -4.11 0.79 -5.89
CA LEU A 56 -5.16 1.60 -6.53
C LEU A 56 -6.40 1.79 -5.65
N SER A 57 -6.45 1.10 -4.51
CA SER A 57 -7.60 1.11 -3.60
C SER A 57 -7.83 2.47 -2.95
N GLU A 58 -9.09 2.88 -2.86
CA GLU A 58 -9.50 4.09 -2.14
C GLU A 58 -9.17 3.98 -0.65
N THR A 59 -9.31 2.77 -0.09
CA THR A 59 -8.96 2.46 1.30
C THR A 59 -7.53 2.85 1.65
N TRP A 60 -6.60 2.81 0.68
CA TRP A 60 -5.19 3.12 0.87
C TRP A 60 -4.73 4.38 0.13
N ALA A 61 -5.66 5.19 -0.37
CA ALA A 61 -5.35 6.41 -1.12
C ALA A 61 -4.51 7.40 -0.31
N ASP A 62 -4.75 7.51 1.00
CA ASP A 62 -3.96 8.36 1.92
C ASP A 62 -2.46 8.01 1.91
N ARG A 63 -2.12 6.72 1.79
CA ARG A 63 -0.74 6.25 1.69
C ARG A 63 -0.16 6.42 0.28
N ARG A 64 -0.99 6.30 -0.76
CA ARG A 64 -0.59 6.62 -2.13
C ARG A 64 -0.22 8.09 -2.25
N ASP A 65 -1.07 8.98 -1.74
CA ASP A 65 -0.85 10.43 -1.81
C ASP A 65 0.42 10.84 -1.04
N ALA A 66 0.69 10.21 0.10
CA ALA A 66 1.95 10.40 0.83
C ALA A 66 3.18 9.89 0.05
N SER A 67 3.04 8.76 -0.65
CA SER A 67 4.10 8.22 -1.52
C SER A 67 4.34 9.11 -2.73
N GLU A 68 3.30 9.64 -3.36
CA GLU A 68 3.41 10.56 -4.51
C GLU A 68 4.06 11.88 -4.10
N GLN A 69 3.65 12.46 -2.97
CA GLN A 69 4.29 13.66 -2.41
C GLN A 69 5.78 13.44 -2.11
N LEU A 70 6.17 12.26 -1.61
CA LEU A 70 7.58 11.91 -1.43
C LEU A 70 8.33 11.87 -2.78
N HIS A 71 7.74 11.29 -3.82
CA HIS A 71 8.31 11.26 -5.16
C HIS A 71 8.45 12.66 -5.77
N GLU A 72 7.47 13.56 -5.56
CA GLU A 72 7.55 14.96 -6.00
C GLU A 72 8.61 15.77 -5.23
N ASN A 73 8.77 15.51 -3.92
CA ASN A 73 9.80 16.18 -3.12
C ASN A 73 11.21 15.72 -3.52
N LEU A 74 11.36 14.45 -3.92
CA LEU A 74 12.62 13.91 -4.46
C LEU A 74 12.94 14.46 -5.86
N SER A 75 11.94 14.60 -6.74
CA SER A 75 12.15 15.17 -8.09
C SER A 75 12.48 16.67 -8.04
N ARG A 76 11.96 17.39 -7.03
CA ARG A 76 12.28 18.81 -6.79
C ARG A 76 13.71 19.02 -6.28
N SER A 77 14.30 18.03 -5.60
CA SER A 77 15.65 18.13 -5.03
C SER A 77 16.77 17.76 -6.01
N THR A 78 16.44 17.27 -7.21
CA THR A 78 17.42 16.79 -8.21
C THR A 78 17.64 17.73 -9.40
N HIS A 79 17.09 18.94 -9.37
CA HIS A 79 17.44 20.04 -10.29
C HIS A 79 18.42 21.04 -9.65
N GLY A 80 19.37 20.54 -8.85
CA GLY A 80 20.60 21.25 -8.54
C GLY A 80 21.55 21.16 -9.74
N ASN A 81 21.61 22.22 -10.53
CA ASN A 81 22.52 22.37 -11.67
C ASN A 81 23.98 22.07 -11.23
N PRO A 82 24.68 21.06 -11.80
CA PRO A 82 26.08 20.77 -11.46
C PRO A 82 27.07 21.78 -12.06
N GLY A 83 26.61 22.99 -12.43
CA GLY A 83 27.39 23.99 -13.14
C GLY A 83 27.96 25.15 -12.31
N ASP A 84 27.72 25.20 -11.00
CA ASP A 84 28.11 26.36 -10.17
C ASP A 84 29.10 26.03 -9.05
N ILE A 85 30.12 25.23 -9.37
CA ILE A 85 31.29 25.04 -8.50
C ILE A 85 32.49 25.73 -9.17
N THR A 86 32.50 27.05 -9.15
CA THR A 86 33.73 27.80 -9.35
C THR A 86 34.45 27.87 -8.01
N LEU A 87 35.42 26.98 -7.80
CA LEU A 87 36.40 27.10 -6.72
C LEU A 87 37.40 28.24 -7.06
N PRO A 88 37.95 28.93 -6.05
CA PRO A 88 38.79 30.13 -6.22
C PRO A 88 40.11 29.87 -6.94
#